data_AF-A0AAU1QN75-F1
#
_entry.id   AF-A0AAU1QN75-F1
#
_cell.length_a   1.000
_cell.length_b   1.000
_cell.length_c   1.000
_cell.angle_alpha   90.00
_cell.angle_beta   90.00
_cell.angle_gamma   90.00
#
_symmetry.space_group_name_H-M   'P 1'
#
loop_
_entity.id
_entity.type
_entity.pdbx_description
1 polymer ?
#
loop_
_entity_poly.entity_id
_entity_poly.type
_entity_poly.pdbx_seq_one_letter_code
_entity_poly.pdbx_strand_id
1 'polypeptide(L)'
;MSARKWVFPDNAQAEIFDVSDIKAYRLGTNSWVVATAHWQFACLAVAPGTVEMGACIWETRILFPARSGDEHAPRIMKANRAVPVENVSAVDWSKLVNWDLPQRVLDIAETEGRKPTLVEMMTSLIMALQPPKQNDELGTNLVSYQHYQQHDESLDEE
;
A
#
# COMPACT_ATOMS: atom_id res chain seq x y z
N MET A 1 6.20 1.44 18.23
CA MET A 1 7.12 0.34 17.89
C MET A 1 7.61 0.55 16.46
N SER A 2 8.88 0.31 16.17
CA SER A 2 9.44 0.51 14.83
C SER A 2 9.46 -0.82 14.07
N ALA A 3 8.70 -0.93 12.98
CA ALA A 3 8.75 -2.11 12.11
C ALA A 3 10.17 -2.27 11.54
N ARG A 4 10.73 -3.49 11.60
CA ARG A 4 12.05 -3.77 11.00
C ARG A 4 11.94 -3.97 9.50
N LYS A 5 10.85 -4.60 9.06
CA LYS A 5 10.56 -4.89 7.66
C LYS A 5 9.06 -4.91 7.43
N TRP A 6 8.66 -4.40 6.28
CA TRP A 6 7.30 -4.51 5.77
C TRP A 6 7.26 -5.66 4.76
N VAL A 7 6.27 -6.55 4.92
CA VAL A 7 6.03 -7.61 3.94
C VAL A 7 4.95 -7.10 2.99
N PHE A 8 5.39 -6.67 1.82
CA PHE A 8 4.49 -6.35 0.72
C PHE A 8 4.23 -7.62 -0.07
N PRO A 9 3.01 -8.18 -0.04
CA PRO A 9 2.65 -9.10 -1.09
C PRO A 9 2.63 -8.34 -2.43
N ASP A 10 2.84 -9.03 -3.55
CA ASP A 10 2.91 -8.41 -4.90
C ASP A 10 1.63 -7.63 -5.29
N ASN A 11 0.59 -7.72 -4.49
CA ASN A 11 -0.72 -7.11 -4.64
C ASN A 11 -1.10 -6.20 -3.46
N ALA A 12 -0.13 -5.68 -2.71
CA ALA A 12 -0.38 -4.71 -1.66
C ALA A 12 -1.18 -3.51 -2.20
N GLN A 13 -2.33 -3.23 -1.58
CA GLN A 13 -3.15 -2.08 -1.95
C GLN A 13 -2.58 -0.82 -1.31
N ALA A 14 -2.32 0.19 -2.14
CA ALA A 14 -1.99 1.53 -1.71
C ALA A 14 -3.07 2.49 -2.21
N GLU A 15 -3.58 3.31 -1.31
CA GLU A 15 -4.52 4.39 -1.62
C GLU A 15 -3.77 5.73 -1.55
N ILE A 16 -4.10 6.64 -2.47
CA ILE A 16 -3.64 8.03 -2.36
C ILE A 16 -4.44 8.67 -1.22
N PHE A 17 -3.76 9.00 -0.13
CA PHE A 17 -4.32 9.65 1.04
C PHE A 17 -4.40 11.17 0.87
N ASP A 18 -3.32 11.78 0.37
CA ASP A 18 -3.24 13.23 0.15
C ASP A 18 -2.37 13.55 -1.07
N VAL A 19 -2.64 14.70 -1.70
CA VAL A 19 -1.83 15.24 -2.80
C VAL A 19 -1.55 16.71 -2.55
N SER A 20 -0.27 17.05 -2.47
CA SER A 20 0.21 18.38 -2.13
C SER A 20 1.32 18.87 -3.09
N ASP A 21 1.79 20.11 -2.87
CA ASP A 21 2.89 20.73 -3.61
C ASP A 21 2.77 20.66 -5.15
N ILE A 22 1.56 20.87 -5.66
CA ILE A 22 1.24 20.75 -7.08
C ILE A 22 1.85 21.94 -7.84
N LYS A 23 2.67 21.65 -8.86
CA LYS A 23 3.27 22.65 -9.76
C LYS A 23 3.13 22.20 -11.20
N ALA A 24 2.80 23.13 -12.08
CA ALA A 24 2.72 22.88 -13.52
C ALA A 24 3.93 23.50 -14.22
N TYR A 25 4.45 22.79 -15.22
CA TYR A 25 5.58 23.20 -16.05
C TYR A 25 5.23 23.03 -17.52
N ARG A 26 5.74 23.92 -18.36
CA ARG A 26 5.67 23.78 -19.80
C ARG A 26 7.05 23.44 -20.34
N LEU A 27 7.16 22.27 -20.98
CA LEU A 27 8.40 21.77 -21.58
C LEU A 27 8.14 21.54 -23.07
N GLY A 28 8.64 22.45 -23.90
CA GLY A 28 8.32 22.48 -25.34
C GLY A 28 6.82 22.70 -25.57
N THR A 29 6.20 21.77 -26.29
CA THR A 29 4.76 21.79 -26.59
C THR A 29 3.91 21.16 -25.49
N ASN A 30 4.53 20.44 -24.55
CA ASN A 30 3.82 19.61 -23.57
C ASN A 30 3.73 20.32 -22.22
N SER A 31 2.62 20.08 -21.52
CA SER A 31 2.40 20.59 -20.16
C SER A 31 2.46 19.43 -19.19
N TRP A 32 3.24 19.61 -18.13
CA TRP A 32 3.52 18.59 -17.12
C TRP A 32 3.09 19.10 -15.76
N VAL A 33 2.59 18.20 -14.92
CA VAL A 33 2.28 18.47 -13.52
C VAL A 33 3.22 17.64 -12.66
N VAL A 34 3.79 18.28 -11.64
CA VAL A 34 4.54 17.62 -10.59
C VAL A 34 3.78 17.80 -9.29
N ALA A 35 3.49 16.71 -8.60
CA ALA A 35 2.82 16.72 -7.30
C ALA A 35 3.54 15.80 -6.31
N THR A 36 3.33 16.06 -5.02
CA THR A 36 3.70 15.14 -3.95
C THR A 36 2.46 14.33 -3.61
N ALA A 37 2.53 13.01 -3.72
CA ALA A 37 1.46 12.10 -3.34
C ALA A 37 1.86 11.38 -2.06
N HIS A 38 0.98 11.44 -1.07
CA HIS A 38 1.06 10.64 0.15
C HIS A 38 0.18 9.42 -0.04
N TRP A 39 0.82 8.26 -0.01
CA TRP A 39 0.19 6.96 -0.13
C TRP A 39 0.02 6.37 1.25
N GLN A 40 -1.11 5.72 1.47
CA GLN A 40 -1.36 4.94 2.67
C GLN A 40 -1.59 3.49 2.27
N PHE A 41 -0.94 2.57 2.97
CA PHE A 41 -1.18 1.15 2.78
C PHE A 41 -1.08 0.38 4.10
N ALA A 42 -1.83 -0.71 4.16
CA ALA A 42 -1.87 -1.67 5.24
C ALA A 42 -1.12 -2.93 4.82
N CYS A 43 -0.19 -3.41 5.63
CA CYS A 43 0.44 -4.71 5.39
C CYS A 43 0.98 -5.33 6.69
N LEU A 44 1.51 -6.55 6.58
CA LEU A 44 2.14 -7.22 7.70
C LEU A 44 3.50 -6.57 8.00
N ALA A 45 3.62 -6.05 9.21
CA ALA A 45 4.85 -5.52 9.78
C ALA A 45 5.54 -6.61 10.60
N VAL A 46 6.84 -6.81 10.35
CA VAL A 46 7.68 -7.69 11.17
C VAL A 46 8.35 -6.85 12.25
N ALA A 47 8.02 -7.14 13.51
CA ALA A 47 8.63 -6.57 14.70
C ALA A 47 9.46 -7.65 15.44
N PRO A 48 10.32 -7.27 16.40
CA PRO A 48 11.07 -8.25 17.17
C PRO A 48 10.14 -9.21 17.93
N GLY A 49 10.08 -10.46 17.48
CA GLY A 49 9.29 -11.52 18.12
C GLY A 49 7.82 -11.57 17.73
N THR A 50 7.34 -10.67 16.87
CA THR A 50 5.93 -10.63 16.45
C THR A 50 5.78 -10.25 14.97
N VAL A 51 4.71 -10.73 14.36
CA VAL A 51 4.22 -10.24 13.07
C VAL A 51 2.84 -9.68 13.34
N GLU A 52 2.63 -8.42 13.00
CA GLU A 52 1.39 -7.70 13.26
C GLU A 52 0.93 -6.95 12.01
N MET A 53 -0.37 -6.65 11.95
CA MET A 53 -0.87 -5.73 10.94
C MET A 53 -0.42 -4.32 11.29
N GLY A 54 0.18 -3.63 10.32
CA GLY A 54 0.60 -2.24 10.46
C GLY A 54 0.18 -1.43 9.24
N ALA A 55 0.29 -0.12 9.37
CA ALA A 55 0.12 0.80 8.27
C ALA A 55 1.32 1.73 8.17
N CYS A 56 1.65 2.13 6.96
CA CYS A 56 2.62 3.20 6.74
C CYS A 56 2.14 4.18 5.69
N ILE A 57 2.74 5.36 5.78
CA ILE A 57 2.63 6.42 4.79
C ILE A 57 3.90 6.39 3.95
N TRP A 58 3.72 6.46 2.64
CA TRP A 58 4.81 6.57 1.69
C TRP A 58 4.63 7.84 0.88
N GLU A 59 5.65 8.68 0.85
CA GLU A 59 5.63 9.91 0.08
C GLU A 59 6.38 9.72 -1.24
N THR A 60 5.73 10.07 -2.35
CA THR A 60 6.38 10.11 -3.66
C THR A 60 6.16 11.45 -4.37
N ARG A 61 7.18 11.90 -5.10
CA ARG A 61 7.07 13.02 -6.02
C ARG A 61 6.79 12.47 -7.41
N ILE A 62 5.66 12.82 -8.00
CA ILE A 62 5.16 12.24 -9.25
C ILE A 62 5.12 13.32 -10.33
N LEU A 63 5.60 12.99 -11.52
CA LEU A 63 5.47 13.75 -12.75
C LEU A 63 4.41 13.07 -13.63
N PHE A 64 3.40 13.80 -14.08
CA PHE A 64 2.38 13.28 -14.99
C PHE A 64 1.96 14.34 -16.02
N PRO A 65 1.49 13.94 -17.22
CA PRO A 65 1.03 14.89 -18.21
C PRO A 65 -0.21 15.65 -17.71
N ALA A 66 -0.29 16.93 -18.02
CA ALA A 66 -1.42 17.77 -17.60
C ALA A 66 -2.71 17.49 -18.39
N ARG A 67 -2.60 16.87 -19.57
CA ARG A 67 -3.74 16.56 -20.44
C ARG A 67 -4.02 15.07 -20.45
N SER A 68 -5.29 14.74 -20.27
CA SER A 68 -5.78 13.39 -20.51
C SER A 68 -5.60 13.03 -21.99
N GLY A 69 -5.02 11.85 -22.26
CA GLY A 69 -4.76 11.35 -23.61
C GLY A 69 -3.33 11.57 -24.13
N ASP A 70 -2.46 12.25 -23.36
CA ASP A 70 -1.03 12.19 -23.64
C ASP A 70 -0.52 10.76 -23.37
N GLU A 71 0.26 10.20 -24.29
CA GLU A 71 0.77 8.82 -24.23
C GLU A 71 1.76 8.56 -23.09
N HIS A 72 2.18 9.62 -22.38
CA HIS A 72 3.16 9.52 -21.32
C HIS A 72 2.52 9.08 -20.00
N ALA A 73 2.85 7.87 -19.55
CA ALA A 73 2.45 7.40 -18.23
C ALA A 73 3.06 8.27 -17.11
N PRO A 74 2.35 8.43 -15.96
CA PRO A 74 2.91 9.03 -14.75
C PRO A 74 4.24 8.37 -14.35
N ARG A 75 5.18 9.17 -13.85
CA ARG A 75 6.50 8.70 -13.39
C ARG A 75 6.79 9.18 -11.98
N ILE A 76 7.24 8.28 -11.12
CA ILE A 76 7.79 8.64 -9.82
C ILE A 76 9.19 9.24 -10.03
N MET A 77 9.35 10.52 -9.71
CA MET A 77 10.63 11.24 -9.76
C MET A 77 11.47 10.98 -8.52
N LYS A 78 10.81 10.88 -7.36
CA LYS A 78 11.44 10.65 -6.05
C LYS A 78 10.50 9.83 -5.19
N ALA A 79 11.05 8.90 -4.42
CA ALA A 79 10.32 8.16 -3.39
C ALA A 79 11.09 8.30 -2.07
N ASN A 80 10.40 8.72 -1.02
CA ASN A 80 10.97 8.66 0.33
C ASN A 80 10.76 7.26 0.92
N ARG A 81 11.44 6.97 2.03
CA ARG A 81 11.19 5.74 2.78
C ARG A 81 9.78 5.77 3.37
N ALA A 82 9.06 4.64 3.32
CA ALA A 82 7.78 4.51 3.99
C ALA A 82 7.95 4.61 5.51
N VAL A 83 7.08 5.37 6.16
CA VAL A 83 7.12 5.66 7.60
C VAL A 83 5.89 5.04 8.27
N PRO A 84 6.04 4.28 9.37
CA PRO A 84 4.90 3.74 10.11
C PRO A 84 3.95 4.84 10.57
N VAL A 85 2.65 4.57 10.51
CA VAL A 85 1.65 5.44 11.12
C VAL A 85 1.72 5.26 12.64
N GLU A 86 1.99 6.33 13.38
CA GLU A 86 2.08 6.28 14.85
C GLU A 86 0.72 5.97 15.49
N ASN A 87 -0.36 6.49 14.90
CA ASN A 87 -1.73 6.25 15.34
C ASN A 87 -2.46 5.29 14.38
N VAL A 88 -2.30 4.00 14.64
CA VAL A 88 -2.96 2.89 13.91
C VAL A 88 -4.48 3.05 13.86
N SER A 89 -5.09 3.67 14.86
CA SER A 89 -6.55 3.91 14.91
C SER A 89 -7.03 5.02 13.97
N ALA A 90 -6.13 5.86 13.45
CA ALA A 90 -6.46 6.88 12.46
C ALA A 90 -6.46 6.35 11.01
N VAL A 91 -6.06 5.10 10.81
CA VAL A 91 -6.04 4.45 9.51
C VAL A 91 -7.45 3.95 9.18
N ASP A 92 -7.96 4.30 8.00
CA ASP A 92 -9.20 3.72 7.49
C ASP A 92 -8.92 2.33 6.91
N TRP A 93 -8.91 1.31 7.78
CA TRP A 93 -8.63 -0.07 7.40
C TRP A 93 -9.69 -0.68 6.48
N SER A 94 -10.89 -0.11 6.45
CA SER A 94 -12.02 -0.67 5.68
C SER A 94 -11.78 -0.65 4.17
N LYS A 95 -10.94 0.28 3.73
CA LYS A 95 -10.56 0.43 2.32
C LYS A 95 -9.38 -0.44 1.91
N LEU A 96 -8.59 -0.90 2.87
CA LEU A 96 -7.30 -1.54 2.62
C LEU A 96 -7.30 -3.04 2.94
N VAL A 97 -8.26 -3.52 3.75
CA VAL A 97 -8.33 -4.90 4.22
C VAL A 97 -9.76 -5.42 4.09
N ASN A 98 -9.93 -6.55 3.40
CA ASN A 98 -11.19 -7.27 3.41
C ASN A 98 -11.33 -8.08 4.71
N TRP A 99 -11.91 -7.46 5.74
CA TRP A 99 -12.07 -8.07 7.06
C TRP A 99 -13.01 -9.27 7.11
N ASP A 100 -13.79 -9.54 6.06
CA ASP A 100 -14.73 -10.67 6.03
C ASP A 100 -14.01 -12.01 6.19
N LEU A 101 -12.79 -12.14 5.66
CA LEU A 101 -12.04 -13.40 5.70
C LEU A 101 -11.51 -13.72 7.11
N PRO A 102 -10.81 -12.81 7.81
CA PRO A 102 -10.47 -12.99 9.21
C PRO A 102 -11.71 -13.24 10.07
N GLN A 103 -12.78 -12.49 9.86
CA GLN A 103 -14.01 -12.65 10.64
C GLN A 103 -14.62 -14.04 10.45
N ARG A 104 -14.68 -14.56 9.23
CA ARG A 104 -15.17 -15.92 8.96
C ARG A 104 -14.34 -16.99 9.66
N VAL A 105 -13.01 -16.82 9.75
CA VAL A 105 -12.15 -17.76 10.48
C VAL A 105 -12.47 -17.74 11.97
N LEU A 106 -12.74 -16.56 12.54
CA LEU A 106 -13.19 -16.44 13.93
C LEU A 106 -14.53 -17.15 14.13
N ASP A 107 -15.51 -16.88 13.27
CA ASP A 107 -16.86 -17.45 13.37
C ASP A 107 -16.86 -18.98 13.25
N ILE A 108 -16.05 -19.54 12.34
CA ILE A 108 -15.86 -20.99 12.19
C ILE A 108 -15.23 -21.59 13.45
N ALA A 109 -14.15 -20.99 13.96
CA ALA A 109 -13.48 -21.48 15.16
C ALA A 109 -14.41 -21.45 16.38
N GLU A 110 -15.19 -20.39 16.54
CA GLU A 110 -16.20 -20.26 17.59
C GLU A 110 -17.30 -21.32 17.46
N THR A 111 -17.82 -21.55 16.25
CA THR A 111 -18.82 -22.60 15.97
C THR A 111 -18.29 -24.00 16.32
N GLU A 112 -16.99 -24.22 16.12
CA GLU A 112 -16.29 -25.47 16.47
C GLU A 112 -15.88 -25.54 17.96
N GLY A 113 -16.17 -24.51 18.76
CA GLY A 113 -15.83 -24.47 20.19
C GLY A 113 -14.32 -24.41 20.46
N ARG A 114 -13.53 -23.88 19.51
CA ARG A 114 -12.08 -23.76 19.60
C ARG A 114 -11.60 -22.33 19.34
N LYS A 115 -10.33 -22.08 19.60
CA LYS A 115 -9.66 -20.84 19.16
C LYS A 115 -9.08 -21.04 17.76
N PRO A 116 -9.07 -20.00 16.91
CA PRO A 116 -8.36 -20.06 15.64
C PRO A 116 -6.86 -20.21 15.90
N THR A 117 -6.19 -21.00 15.07
CA THR A 117 -4.74 -21.14 15.11
C THR A 117 -4.07 -19.90 14.52
N LEU A 118 -2.80 -19.68 14.87
CA LEU A 118 -2.00 -18.59 14.29
C LEU A 118 -1.91 -18.71 12.77
N VAL A 119 -1.79 -19.93 12.25
CA VAL A 119 -1.70 -20.19 10.80
C VAL A 119 -3.00 -19.77 10.11
N GLU A 120 -4.17 -20.17 10.62
CA GLU A 120 -5.47 -19.77 10.06
C GLU A 120 -5.64 -18.25 10.05
N MET A 121 -5.28 -17.58 11.15
CA MET A 121 -5.35 -16.11 11.24
C MET A 121 -4.41 -15.45 10.24
N MET A 122 -3.15 -15.86 10.16
CA MET A 122 -2.20 -15.29 9.21
C MET A 122 -2.62 -15.52 7.76
N THR A 123 -3.07 -16.73 7.42
CA THR A 123 -3.57 -17.02 6.07
C THR A 123 -4.77 -16.15 5.73
N SER A 124 -5.73 -16.00 6.63
CA SER A 124 -6.91 -15.15 6.41
C SER A 124 -6.54 -13.69 6.21
N LEU A 125 -5.58 -13.16 6.97
CA LEU A 125 -5.07 -11.79 6.85
C LEU A 125 -4.31 -11.57 5.54
N ILE A 126 -3.47 -12.53 5.13
CA ILE A 126 -2.77 -12.48 3.84
C ILE A 126 -3.79 -12.46 2.70
N MET A 127 -4.84 -13.28 2.78
CA MET A 127 -5.91 -13.28 1.79
C MET A 127 -6.75 -12.01 1.81
N ALA A 128 -7.01 -11.42 3.00
CA ALA A 128 -7.72 -10.17 3.16
C ALA A 128 -6.99 -8.95 2.57
N LEU A 129 -5.67 -9.03 2.48
CA LEU A 129 -4.82 -8.03 1.84
C LEU A 129 -4.79 -8.14 0.31
N GLN A 130 -5.29 -9.23 -0.26
CA GLN A 130 -5.37 -9.37 -1.72
C GLN A 130 -6.54 -8.52 -2.25
N PRO A 131 -6.37 -7.82 -3.38
CA PRO A 131 -7.49 -7.17 -4.04
C PRO A 131 -8.57 -8.20 -4.34
N PRO A 132 -9.86 -7.85 -4.17
CA PRO A 132 -10.92 -8.70 -4.70
C PRO A 132 -10.59 -8.93 -6.17
N LYS A 133 -10.66 -10.19 -6.63
CA LYS A 133 -10.57 -10.47 -8.07
C LYS A 133 -11.62 -9.59 -8.73
N GLN A 134 -11.20 -8.50 -9.37
CA GLN A 134 -12.07 -7.71 -10.20
C GLN A 134 -12.54 -8.69 -11.27
N ASN A 135 -13.81 -9.08 -11.20
CA ASN A 135 -14.48 -9.53 -12.41
C ASN A 135 -14.36 -8.33 -13.36
N ASP A 136 -13.72 -8.52 -14.51
CA ASP A 136 -13.25 -7.53 -15.50
C ASP A 136 -14.31 -6.55 -16.07
N GLU A 137 -15.45 -6.32 -15.40
CA GLU A 137 -16.59 -5.61 -15.97
C GLU A 137 -16.71 -4.13 -15.58
N LEU A 138 -15.96 -3.61 -14.60
CA LEU A 138 -16.09 -2.20 -14.19
C LEU A 138 -14.72 -1.53 -13.97
N GLY A 139 -14.31 -0.73 -14.97
CA GLY A 139 -13.07 0.05 -15.01
C GLY A 139 -12.94 1.10 -13.91
N THR A 140 -12.57 0.66 -12.71
CA THR A 140 -12.12 1.53 -11.62
C THR A 140 -10.60 1.64 -11.68
N ASN A 141 -10.09 2.87 -11.64
CA ASN A 141 -8.66 3.23 -11.73
C ASN A 141 -7.87 2.76 -10.49
N LEU A 142 -7.70 1.45 -10.31
CA LEU A 142 -6.70 0.89 -9.41
C LEU A 142 -5.37 0.85 -10.18
N VAL A 143 -4.42 1.69 -9.79
CA VAL A 143 -3.06 1.65 -10.33
C VAL A 143 -2.35 0.46 -9.69
N SER A 144 -2.26 -0.66 -10.39
CA SER A 144 -1.45 -1.80 -9.95
C SER A 144 0.04 -1.43 -10.06
N TYR A 145 0.71 -1.22 -8.93
CA TYR A 145 2.15 -1.01 -8.92
C TYR A 145 2.88 -2.35 -9.01
N GLN A 146 3.29 -2.74 -10.21
CA GLN A 146 4.24 -3.85 -10.38
C GLN A 146 5.65 -3.40 -9.97
N HIS A 147 6.06 -3.89 -8.80
CA HIS A 147 7.44 -4.17 -8.38
C HIS A 147 8.50 -3.08 -8.64
N TYR A 148 8.61 -2.11 -7.72
CA TYR A 148 9.87 -1.41 -7.47
C TYR A 148 10.63 -2.18 -6.39
N GLN A 149 11.56 -3.06 -6.77
CA GLN A 149 12.51 -3.61 -5.82
C GLN A 149 13.35 -2.44 -5.30
N GLN A 150 13.26 -2.16 -4.00
CA GLN A 150 14.26 -1.35 -3.33
C GLN A 150 15.60 -2.08 -3.46
N HIS A 151 16.43 -1.63 -4.40
CA HIS A 151 17.87 -1.86 -4.33
C HIS A 151 18.36 -1.12 -3.09
N ASP A 152 18.36 -1.83 -1.96
CA ASP A 152 19.04 -1.44 -0.73
C ASP A 152 20.54 -1.79 -0.96
N GLU A 153 21.22 -0.99 -1.78
CA GLU A 153 22.67 -1.00 -1.82
C GLU A 153 23.15 -0.26 -0.57
N SER A 154 23.63 -1.06 0.38
CA SER A 154 24.61 -0.73 1.40
C SER A 154 25.35 0.59 1.11
N LEU A 155 24.98 1.64 1.84
CA LEU A 155 25.90 2.74 2.08
C LEU A 155 26.78 2.32 3.24
N ASP A 156 28.02 2.02 2.88
CA ASP A 156 29.14 1.70 3.74
C ASP A 156 29.25 2.66 4.94
N GLU A 157 29.47 2.07 6.11
CA GLU A 157 30.01 2.77 7.27
C GLU A 157 31.48 3.12 6.97
N GLU A 158 31.79 4.41 6.83
CA GLU A 158 33.10 5.00 7.14
C GLU A 158 32.97 5.99 8.31
#